data_AF-A0A1V5IVC1-F1
#
_entry.id   AF-A0A1V5IVC1-F1
#
_cell.length_a   1.000
_cell.length_b   1.000
_cell.length_c   1.000
_cell.angle_alpha   90.00
_cell.angle_beta   90.00
_cell.angle_gamma   90.00
#
_symmetry.space_group_name_H-M   'P 1'
#
loop_
_entity.id
_entity.type
_entity.pdbx_description
1 polymer ?
#
loop_
_entity_poly.entity_id
_entity_poly.type
_entity_poly.pdbx_seq_one_letter_code
_entity_poly.pdbx_strand_id
1 'polypeptide(L)'
;MRRYSADTYYGGGQWVLLTAWLGWYYCRTGEMEKASACLRWVEGQAAEDGCLPEQISRDLVDPVLYEPWTVCWGPPANPLLWSHAMYLILRRELDDRAREV
;
A
#
# COMPACT_ATOMS: atom_id res chain seq x y z
N MET A 1 -2.59 -5.18 -2.55
CA MET A 1 -3.83 -4.84 -3.29
C MET A 1 -3.48 -4.10 -4.58
N ARG A 2 -4.28 -4.22 -5.65
CA ARG A 2 -4.16 -3.41 -6.88
C ARG A 2 -5.39 -2.52 -7.04
N ARG A 3 -5.31 -1.50 -7.92
CA ARG A 3 -6.44 -0.59 -8.16
C ARG A 3 -7.61 -1.30 -8.84
N TYR A 4 -7.34 -1.97 -9.96
CA TYR A 4 -8.28 -2.78 -10.72
C TYR A 4 -7.49 -3.76 -11.62
N SER A 5 -8.16 -4.75 -12.21
CA SER A 5 -7.50 -5.89 -12.88
C SER A 5 -6.75 -5.55 -14.17
N ALA A 6 -7.22 -4.55 -14.91
CA ALA A 6 -6.62 -4.10 -16.18
C ALA A 6 -5.78 -2.83 -16.03
N ASP A 7 -5.33 -2.53 -14.81
CA ASP A 7 -4.50 -1.35 -14.57
C ASP A 7 -3.12 -1.52 -15.21
N THR A 8 -2.73 -0.55 -16.04
CA THR A 8 -1.45 -0.53 -16.75
C THR A 8 -0.56 0.63 -16.33
N TYR A 9 -1.01 1.48 -15.41
CA TYR A 9 -0.22 2.60 -14.88
C TYR A 9 0.99 2.06 -14.11
N TYR A 10 2.21 2.40 -14.55
CA TYR A 10 3.45 1.73 -14.14
C TYR A 10 3.34 0.20 -14.16
N GLY A 11 2.67 -0.35 -15.18
CA GLY A 11 2.44 -1.79 -15.33
C GLY A 11 1.45 -2.40 -14.33
N GLY A 12 0.72 -1.60 -13.55
CA GLY A 12 -0.31 -2.10 -12.64
C GLY A 12 0.24 -2.67 -11.34
N GLY A 13 1.07 -1.90 -10.65
CA GLY A 13 1.69 -2.29 -9.38
C GLY A 13 0.70 -2.47 -8.24
N GLN A 14 1.21 -3.02 -7.13
CA GLN A 14 0.44 -3.12 -5.89
C GLN A 14 0.52 -1.81 -5.12
N TRP A 15 -0.61 -1.24 -4.71
CA TRP A 15 -0.67 0.07 -4.06
C TRP A 15 -0.60 -0.04 -2.55
N VAL A 16 0.30 0.73 -1.95
CA VAL A 16 0.53 0.73 -0.50
C VAL A 16 -0.72 1.20 0.25
N LEU A 17 -1.25 2.36 -0.16
CA LEU A 17 -2.44 2.95 0.46
C LEU A 17 -3.67 2.04 0.39
N LEU A 18 -3.82 1.24 -0.69
CA LEU A 18 -4.97 0.34 -0.85
C LEU A 18 -4.87 -0.87 0.08
N THR A 19 -3.67 -1.41 0.29
CA THR A 19 -3.48 -2.47 1.29
C THR A 19 -3.70 -1.92 2.71
N ALA A 20 -3.26 -0.69 3.00
CA ALA A 20 -3.55 -0.04 4.27
C ALA A 20 -5.05 0.20 4.49
N TRP A 21 -5.78 0.63 3.45
CA TRP A 21 -7.24 0.76 3.50
C TRP A 21 -7.90 -0.59 3.78
N LEU A 22 -7.51 -1.65 3.07
CA LEU A 22 -8.04 -3.00 3.34
C LEU A 22 -7.82 -3.43 4.79
N GLY A 23 -6.62 -3.14 5.34
CA GLY A 23 -6.33 -3.37 6.75
C GLY A 23 -7.29 -2.60 7.67
N TRP A 24 -7.58 -1.35 7.34
CA TRP A 24 -8.49 -0.52 8.14
C TRP A 24 -9.92 -1.05 8.10
N TYR A 25 -10.37 -1.51 6.92
CA TYR A 25 -11.64 -2.24 6.80
C TYR A 25 -11.66 -3.47 7.73
N TYR A 26 -10.60 -4.27 7.73
CA TYR A 26 -10.53 -5.46 8.59
C TYR A 26 -10.57 -5.13 10.08
N CYS A 27 -9.97 -4.02 10.53
CA CYS A 27 -10.15 -3.55 11.91
C CYS A 27 -11.63 -3.31 12.23
N ARG A 28 -12.33 -2.61 11.33
CA ARG A 28 -13.75 -2.25 11.50
C ARG A 28 -14.69 -3.45 11.46
N THR A 29 -14.28 -4.55 10.84
CA THR A 29 -15.05 -5.81 10.81
C THR A 29 -14.58 -6.84 11.86
N GLY A 30 -13.63 -6.48 12.73
CA GLY A 30 -13.13 -7.36 13.80
C GLY A 30 -12.14 -8.44 13.35
N GLU A 31 -11.62 -8.34 12.13
CA GLU A 31 -10.70 -9.31 11.51
C GLU A 31 -9.24 -8.92 11.80
N MET A 32 -8.85 -8.94 13.08
CA MET A 32 -7.63 -8.30 13.58
C MET A 32 -6.34 -8.92 13.03
N GLU A 33 -6.31 -10.23 12.80
CA GLU A 33 -5.15 -10.92 12.21
C GLU A 33 -4.91 -10.47 10.77
N LYS A 34 -5.99 -10.31 9.98
CA LYS A 34 -5.92 -9.84 8.59
C LYS A 34 -5.52 -8.37 8.53
N ALA A 35 -6.03 -7.54 9.43
CA ALA A 35 -5.62 -6.15 9.58
C ALA A 35 -4.12 -6.03 9.90
N SER A 36 -3.65 -6.82 10.87
CA SER A 36 -2.24 -6.87 11.25
C SER A 36 -1.34 -7.38 10.11
N ALA A 37 -1.82 -8.34 9.32
CA ALA A 37 -1.11 -8.80 8.12
C ALA A 37 -0.99 -7.70 7.06
N CYS A 38 -2.04 -6.90 6.85
CA CYS A 38 -2.00 -5.75 5.95
C CYS A 38 -0.99 -4.71 6.42
N LEU A 39 -0.98 -4.38 7.72
CA LEU A 39 -0.03 -3.43 8.29
C LEU A 39 1.42 -3.90 8.11
N ARG A 40 1.73 -5.16 8.47
CA ARG A 40 3.08 -5.72 8.28
C ARG A 40 3.51 -5.69 6.81
N TRP A 41 2.58 -5.95 5.90
CA TRP A 41 2.88 -5.85 4.47
C TRP A 41 3.20 -4.40 4.09
N VAL A 42 2.41 -3.42 4.54
CA VAL A 42 2.64 -1.98 4.28
C VAL A 42 4.01 -1.54 4.81
N GLU A 43 4.35 -1.91 6.05
CA GLU A 43 5.66 -1.59 6.65
C GLU A 43 6.81 -2.23 5.88
N GLY A 44 6.64 -3.46 5.41
CA GLY A 44 7.64 -4.15 4.59
C GLY A 44 7.86 -3.54 3.20
N GLN A 45 7.08 -2.54 2.81
CA GLN A 45 7.27 -1.80 1.56
C GLN A 45 8.03 -0.48 1.74
N ALA A 46 8.36 -0.09 2.98
CA ALA A 46 9.10 1.14 3.23
C ALA A 46 10.53 1.05 2.67
N ALA A 47 11.02 2.16 2.14
CA ALA A 47 12.43 2.33 1.82
C ALA A 47 13.29 2.41 3.10
N GLU A 48 14.61 2.40 2.95
CA GLU A 48 15.55 2.44 4.10
C GLU A 48 15.38 3.69 4.97
N ASP A 49 14.93 4.80 4.40
CA ASP A 49 14.63 6.05 5.10
C ASP A 49 13.22 6.09 5.71
N GLY A 50 12.44 5.02 5.58
CA GLY A 50 11.06 4.91 6.06
C GLY A 50 10.02 5.50 5.11
N CYS A 51 10.39 5.98 3.92
CA CYS A 51 9.44 6.49 2.94
C CYS A 51 8.55 5.36 2.39
N LEU A 52 7.24 5.61 2.33
CA LEU A 52 6.27 4.70 1.73
C LEU A 52 5.96 5.13 0.28
N PRO A 53 6.13 4.24 -0.71
CA PRO A 53 5.86 4.56 -2.10
C PRO A 53 4.36 4.58 -2.42
N GLU A 54 4.02 5.07 -3.61
CA GLU A 54 2.69 4.93 -4.22
C GLU A 54 2.36 3.46 -4.47
N GLN A 55 3.25 2.76 -5.17
CA GLN A 55 3.06 1.39 -5.62
C GLN A 55 4.37 0.62 -5.67
N ILE A 56 4.26 -0.72 -5.65
CA ILE A 56 5.38 -1.65 -5.73
C ILE A 56 5.43 -2.25 -7.12
N SER A 57 6.59 -2.15 -7.76
CA SER A 57 6.83 -2.66 -9.12
C SER A 57 7.13 -4.17 -9.15
N ARG A 58 6.63 -4.93 -8.16
CA ARG A 58 6.72 -6.39 -8.10
C ARG A 58 5.38 -6.98 -8.51
N ASP A 59 5.41 -8.07 -9.28
CA ASP A 59 4.21 -8.78 -9.75
C ASP A 59 3.22 -7.85 -10.48
N LEU A 60 3.73 -7.11 -11.46
CA LEU A 60 2.96 -6.19 -12.31
C LEU A 60 1.89 -6.94 -13.13
N VAL A 61 0.78 -6.26 -13.43
CA VAL A 61 -0.26 -6.75 -14.34
C VAL A 61 0.28 -6.85 -15.76
N ASP A 62 0.94 -5.79 -16.22
CA ASP A 62 1.59 -5.73 -17.52
C ASP A 62 3.00 -5.12 -17.38
N PRO A 63 4.04 -5.95 -17.13
CA PRO A 63 5.40 -5.48 -16.93
C PRO A 63 5.97 -4.70 -18.12
N VAL A 64 5.50 -4.95 -19.34
CA VAL A 64 6.00 -4.27 -20.56
C VAL A 64 5.64 -2.78 -20.53
N LEU A 65 4.53 -2.44 -19.87
CA LEU A 65 4.09 -1.06 -19.75
C LEU A 65 4.79 -0.28 -18.64
N TYR A 66 5.62 -0.90 -17.79
CA TYR A 66 6.37 -0.18 -16.76
C TYR A 66 7.33 0.87 -17.34
N GLU A 67 8.18 0.44 -18.28
CA GLU A 67 9.26 1.28 -18.81
C GLU A 67 8.76 2.53 -19.56
N PRO A 68 7.68 2.46 -20.39
CA PRO A 68 7.10 3.65 -20.99
C PRO A 68 6.68 4.73 -19.97
N TRP A 69 6.12 4.33 -18.81
CA TRP A 69 5.75 5.29 -17.76
C TRP A 69 6.97 5.90 -17.09
N THR A 70 7.97 5.08 -16.74
CA THR A 70 9.17 5.56 -16.05
C THR A 70 10.01 6.50 -16.91
N VAL A 71 10.14 6.23 -18.20
CA VAL A 71 10.83 7.11 -19.15
C VAL A 71 10.12 8.45 -19.28
N CYS A 72 8.79 8.45 -19.27
CA CYS A 72 8.02 9.68 -19.44
C CYS A 72 7.99 10.52 -18.16
N TRP A 73 7.71 9.92 -17.00
CA TRP A 73 7.32 10.62 -15.77
C TRP A 73 8.27 10.37 -14.59
N GLY A 74 9.33 9.59 -14.78
CA GLY A 74 10.23 9.17 -13.69
C GLY A 74 9.68 7.95 -12.92
N PRO A 75 10.35 7.51 -11.85
CA PRO A 75 9.89 6.37 -11.06
C PRO A 75 8.55 6.70 -10.34
N PRO A 76 7.80 5.68 -9.90
CA PRO A 76 6.63 5.88 -9.04
C PRO A 76 6.97 6.73 -7.82
N ALA A 77 6.01 7.54 -7.37
CA ALA A 77 6.24 8.49 -6.28
C ALA A 77 6.70 7.79 -5.00
N ASN A 78 7.83 8.25 -4.46
CA ASN A 78 8.36 7.82 -3.17
C ASN A 78 9.10 9.01 -2.49
N PRO A 79 8.55 9.59 -1.40
CA PRO A 79 7.34 9.17 -0.69
C PRO A 79 6.04 9.60 -1.39
N LEU A 80 4.98 8.83 -1.15
CA LEU A 80 3.59 9.28 -1.36
C LEU A 80 2.95 9.61 -0.01
N LEU A 81 2.66 10.89 0.25
CA LEU A 81 2.07 11.33 1.53
C LEU A 81 0.74 10.63 1.86
N TRP A 82 -0.06 10.26 0.86
CA TRP A 82 -1.30 9.52 1.12
C TRP A 82 -1.03 8.08 1.61
N SER A 83 0.02 7.41 1.13
CA SER A 83 0.45 6.12 1.70
C SER A 83 0.79 6.26 3.18
N HIS A 84 1.48 7.34 3.58
CA HIS A 84 1.76 7.62 4.99
C HIS A 84 0.49 7.93 5.79
N ALA A 85 -0.44 8.74 5.25
CA ALA A 85 -1.70 9.04 5.93
C ALA A 85 -2.52 7.75 6.18
N MET A 86 -2.62 6.86 5.18
CA MET A 86 -3.32 5.59 5.33
C MET A 86 -2.63 4.64 6.31
N TYR A 87 -1.30 4.61 6.33
CA TYR A 87 -0.53 3.88 7.34
C TYR A 87 -0.85 4.38 8.77
N LEU A 88 -0.88 5.70 8.99
CA LEU A 88 -1.19 6.29 10.29
C LEU A 88 -2.62 5.95 10.74
N ILE A 89 -3.59 5.99 9.82
CA ILE A 89 -4.99 5.61 10.10
C ILE A 89 -5.07 4.14 10.53
N LEU A 90 -4.48 3.22 9.75
CA LEU A 90 -4.50 1.80 10.07
C LEU A 90 -3.79 1.51 11.40
N ARG A 91 -2.60 2.06 11.61
CA ARG A 91 -1.85 1.90 12.86
C ARG A 91 -2.69 2.36 14.04
N ARG A 92 -3.27 3.55 13.94
CA ARG A 92 -4.07 4.14 15.01
C ARG A 92 -5.28 3.27 15.35
N GLU A 93 -6.00 2.79 14.34
CA GLU A 93 -7.14 1.91 14.54
C GLU A 93 -6.72 0.61 15.24
N LEU A 94 -5.61 -0.01 14.83
CA LEU A 94 -5.10 -1.21 15.50
C LEU A 94 -4.74 -0.96 16.96
N ASP A 95 -4.09 0.16 17.27
CA ASP A 95 -3.73 0.55 18.63
C ASP A 95 -4.98 0.77 19.50
N ASP A 96 -6.02 1.38 18.95
CA ASP A 96 -7.27 1.62 19.68
C ASP A 96 -8.02 0.30 19.95
N ARG A 97 -8.09 -0.60 18.95
CA ARG A 97 -8.70 -1.94 19.11
C ARG A 97 -7.93 -2.82 20.10
N ALA A 98 -6.62 -2.68 20.20
CA ALA A 98 -5.80 -3.42 21.17
C ALA A 98 -6.02 -2.95 22.63
N ARG A 99 -6.52 -1.71 22.84
CA ARG A 99 -6.84 -1.16 24.17
C ARG A 99 -8.25 -1.48 24.65
N GLU A 100 -9.13 -1.91 23.74
CA GLU A 100 -10.51 -2.30 24.04
C GLU A 100 -10.63 -3.74 24.58
N VAL A 101 -9.54 -4.52 24.49
CA VAL A 101 -9.41 -5.90 24.98
C VAL A 101 -8.71 -5.91 26.33
#